data_AF-A0A368FGX5-F1
#
_entry.id   AF-A0A368FGX5-F1
#
_cell.length_a   1.000
_cell.length_b   1.000
_cell.length_c   1.000
_cell.angle_alpha   90.00
_cell.angle_beta   90.00
_cell.angle_gamma   90.00
#
_symmetry.space_group_name_H-M   'P 1'
#
loop_
_entity.id
_entity.type
_entity.pdbx_description
1 polymer ?
#
loop_
_entity_poly.entity_id
_entity_poly.type
_entity_poly.pdbx_seq_one_letter_code
_entity_poly.pdbx_strand_id
1 'polypeptide(L)'
;MCEAVARLHHSVTPIIHRDLKVENILVDERNRAGPPIYVLCDFGSATTKVLSSNNYSVSFIQDEIEKYTTLSYRSPEMVDLYCGKPIGTKSDTWAMGVMLYKLCYFCLPFGESAMAIQNGAFSFPNEPHHPDSLKTVISIERLFPSYSPRHQQMYSPAAKHNIYFPFSNMEMST
;
A
#
# COMPACT_ATOMS: atom_id res chain seq x y z
N MET A 1 7.35 10.49 -0.95
CA MET A 1 6.07 9.74 -1.06
C MET A 1 5.52 9.31 0.29
N CYS A 2 6.27 8.58 1.13
CA CYS A 2 5.78 8.18 2.46
C CYS A 2 5.28 9.37 3.29
N GLU A 3 6.01 10.50 3.29
CA GLU A 3 5.58 11.74 3.96
C GLU A 3 4.21 12.24 3.45
N ALA A 4 4.01 12.30 2.14
CA ALA A 4 2.75 12.76 1.55
C ALA A 4 1.57 11.86 1.97
N VAL A 5 1.74 10.55 1.93
CA VAL A 5 0.71 9.58 2.34
C VAL A 5 0.48 9.65 3.86
N ALA A 6 1.54 9.75 4.65
CA ALA A 6 1.44 9.91 6.10
C ALA A 6 0.67 11.18 6.48
N ARG A 7 0.87 12.30 5.76
CA ARG A 7 0.11 13.54 5.95
C ARG A 7 -1.40 13.35 5.69
N LEU A 8 -1.76 12.58 4.68
CA LEU A 8 -3.17 12.23 4.41
C LEU A 8 -3.76 11.33 5.49
N HIS A 9 -3.00 10.35 5.97
CA HIS A 9 -3.50 9.37 6.93
C HIS A 9 -3.60 9.93 8.35
N HIS A 10 -2.76 10.90 8.70
CA HIS A 10 -2.73 11.54 10.03
C HIS A 10 -3.48 12.88 10.09
N SER A 11 -4.19 13.28 9.03
CA SER A 11 -5.10 14.43 9.12
C SER A 11 -6.23 14.16 10.11
N VAL A 12 -6.81 15.24 10.68
CA VAL A 12 -7.91 15.18 11.65
C VAL A 12 -9.04 14.24 11.20
N THR A 13 -9.34 14.28 9.90
CA THR A 13 -10.12 13.23 9.23
C THR A 13 -9.18 12.51 8.28
N PRO A 14 -8.83 11.23 8.52
CA PRO A 14 -7.94 10.49 7.64
C PRO A 14 -8.46 10.45 6.20
N ILE A 15 -7.59 10.74 5.25
CA ILE A 15 -7.87 10.70 3.81
C ILE A 15 -7.21 9.46 3.22
N ILE A 16 -7.99 8.64 2.53
CA ILE A 16 -7.56 7.46 1.79
C ILE A 16 -7.49 7.87 0.32
N HIS A 17 -6.34 7.74 -0.31
CA HIS A 17 -6.14 8.18 -1.69
C HIS A 17 -6.83 7.27 -2.70
N ARG A 18 -6.82 5.94 -2.47
CA ARG A 18 -7.42 4.88 -3.31
C ARG A 18 -6.82 4.66 -4.70
N ASP A 19 -6.07 5.62 -5.24
CA ASP A 19 -5.40 5.49 -6.54
C ASP A 19 -3.91 5.87 -6.48
N LEU A 20 -3.16 5.32 -5.53
CA LEU A 20 -1.71 5.49 -5.47
C LEU A 20 -1.03 4.64 -6.55
N LYS A 21 -0.38 5.31 -7.51
CA LYS A 21 0.32 4.69 -8.62
C LYS A 21 1.45 5.60 -9.12
N VAL A 22 2.45 5.05 -9.82
CA VAL A 22 3.62 5.83 -10.29
C VAL A 22 3.21 6.98 -11.20
N GLU A 23 2.10 6.83 -11.91
CA GLU A 23 1.53 7.83 -12.83
C GLU A 23 0.97 9.06 -12.09
N ASN A 24 0.60 8.91 -10.82
CA ASN A 24 0.08 9.99 -9.97
C ASN A 24 1.20 10.67 -9.14
N ILE A 25 2.46 10.48 -9.53
CA ILE A 25 3.61 11.17 -8.94
C ILE A 25 4.17 12.16 -9.96
N LEU A 26 4.14 13.44 -9.61
CA LEU A 26 4.76 14.50 -10.39
C LEU A 26 6.15 14.82 -9.86
N VAL A 27 7.02 15.27 -10.76
CA VAL A 27 8.33 15.84 -10.41
C VAL A 27 8.23 17.35 -10.55
N ASP A 28 8.55 18.07 -9.48
CA ASP A 28 8.59 19.52 -9.49
C ASP A 28 9.90 20.02 -10.12
N GLU A 29 9.78 20.64 -11.30
CA GLU A 29 10.94 21.15 -12.06
C GLU A 29 11.47 22.50 -11.58
N ARG A 30 10.86 23.14 -10.57
CA ARG A 30 11.30 24.47 -10.11
C ARG A 30 12.69 24.45 -9.47
N ASN A 31 13.10 23.32 -8.90
CA ASN A 31 14.40 23.14 -8.27
C ASN A 31 15.34 22.26 -9.11
N ARG A 32 15.79 22.76 -10.26
CA ARG A 32 16.67 21.98 -11.17
C ARG A 32 18.10 21.77 -10.65
N ALA A 33 18.53 22.56 -9.66
CA ALA A 33 19.88 22.50 -9.10
C ALA A 33 19.99 21.62 -7.84
N GLY A 34 18.87 21.15 -7.29
CA GLY A 34 18.80 20.31 -6.11
C GLY A 34 18.23 18.90 -6.39
N PRO A 35 18.03 18.09 -5.35
CA PRO A 35 17.34 16.81 -5.49
C PRO A 35 15.90 17.02 -6.00
N PRO A 36 15.38 16.11 -6.84
CA PRO A 36 14.03 16.22 -7.35
C PRO A 36 13.01 16.18 -6.20
N ILE A 37 12.00 17.05 -6.29
CA ILE A 37 10.88 17.08 -5.36
C ILE A 37 9.72 16.32 -6.00
N TYR A 38 9.27 15.25 -5.34
CA TYR A 38 8.15 14.43 -5.80
C TYR A 38 6.85 14.86 -5.12
N VAL A 39 5.82 15.08 -5.91
CA VAL A 39 4.51 15.56 -5.44
C VAL A 39 3.44 14.54 -5.81
N LEU A 40 2.64 14.15 -4.82
CA LEU A 40 1.45 13.32 -5.05
C LEU A 40 0.35 14.18 -5.70
N CYS A 41 -0.24 13.70 -6.78
CA CYS A 41 -1.35 14.35 -7.47
C CYS A 41 -2.56 13.42 -7.61
N ASP A 42 -3.65 13.97 -8.17
CA ASP A 42 -4.92 13.30 -8.46
C ASP A 42 -5.67 12.71 -7.24
N PHE A 43 -6.42 13.59 -6.58
CA PHE A 43 -7.30 13.23 -5.47
C PHE A 43 -8.74 12.90 -5.92
N GLY A 44 -8.97 12.68 -7.22
CA GLY A 44 -10.31 12.39 -7.76
C GLY A 44 -10.95 11.12 -7.19
N SER A 45 -10.11 10.17 -6.78
CA SER A 45 -10.51 8.93 -6.12
C SER A 45 -10.48 9.00 -4.60
N ALA A 46 -10.00 10.09 -3.99
CA ALA A 46 -9.78 10.14 -2.55
C ALA A 46 -11.10 10.11 -1.76
N THR A 47 -11.06 9.54 -0.55
CA THR A 47 -12.21 9.45 0.35
C THR A 47 -11.80 9.48 1.81
N THR A 48 -12.68 9.93 2.68
CA THR A 48 -12.51 9.82 4.15
C THR A 48 -13.27 8.64 4.73
N LYS A 49 -14.02 7.89 3.89
CA LYS A 49 -14.86 6.77 4.30
C LYS A 49 -14.07 5.47 4.29
N VAL A 50 -14.07 4.77 5.43
CA VAL A 50 -13.64 3.38 5.50
C VAL A 50 -14.80 2.49 5.01
N LEU A 51 -14.57 1.74 3.93
CA LEU A 51 -15.57 0.83 3.37
C LEU A 51 -15.49 -0.51 4.12
N SER A 52 -16.63 -1.00 4.60
CA SER A 52 -16.72 -2.26 5.32
C SER A 52 -18.11 -2.85 5.11
N SER A 53 -18.20 -4.18 5.02
CA SER A 53 -19.46 -4.92 4.93
C SER A 53 -20.41 -4.67 6.11
N ASN A 54 -19.90 -4.12 7.22
CA ASN A 54 -20.72 -3.74 8.38
C ASN A 54 -21.51 -2.44 8.13
N ASN A 55 -21.00 -1.55 7.27
CA ASN A 55 -21.54 -0.21 7.05
C ASN A 55 -22.19 -0.05 5.67
N TYR A 56 -21.80 -0.88 4.70
CA TYR A 56 -22.22 -0.79 3.31
C TYR A 56 -22.50 -2.18 2.74
N SER A 57 -23.38 -2.27 1.74
CA SER A 57 -23.59 -3.52 1.01
C SER A 57 -22.35 -3.91 0.20
N VAL A 58 -22.14 -5.21 0.01
CA VAL A 58 -21.03 -5.72 -0.80
C VAL A 58 -21.08 -5.15 -2.23
N SER A 59 -22.27 -5.02 -2.81
CA SER A 59 -22.47 -4.42 -4.14
C SER A 59 -21.98 -2.97 -4.21
N PHE A 60 -22.30 -2.16 -3.18
CA PHE A 60 -21.86 -0.76 -3.13
C PHE A 60 -20.34 -0.65 -3.01
N ILE A 61 -19.73 -1.51 -2.18
CA ILE A 61 -18.27 -1.53 -2.02
C ILE A 61 -17.60 -1.94 -3.34
N GLN A 62 -18.16 -2.93 -4.03
CA GLN A 62 -17.66 -3.37 -5.34
C GLN A 62 -17.71 -2.24 -6.37
N ASP A 63 -18.85 -1.55 -6.51
CA ASP A 63 -19.00 -0.43 -7.44
C ASP A 63 -18.00 0.70 -7.15
N GLU A 64 -17.76 1.03 -5.87
CA GLU A 64 -16.78 2.03 -5.46
C GLU A 64 -15.34 1.62 -5.84
N ILE A 65 -14.98 0.35 -5.66
CA ILE A 65 -13.65 -0.16 -6.01
C ILE A 65 -13.46 -0.15 -7.53
N GLU A 66 -14.44 -0.64 -8.28
CA GLU A 66 -14.39 -0.70 -9.74
C GLU A 66 -14.26 0.69 -10.36
N LYS A 67 -14.93 1.69 -9.77
CA LYS A 67 -14.93 3.07 -10.27
C LYS A 67 -13.67 3.86 -9.94
N TYR A 68 -13.10 3.70 -8.74
CA TYR A 68 -12.07 4.63 -8.22
C TYR A 68 -10.68 4.01 -8.03
N THR A 69 -10.49 2.73 -8.34
CA THR A 69 -9.20 2.05 -8.08
C THR A 69 -8.67 1.31 -9.31
N THR A 70 -7.35 1.31 -9.46
CA THR A 70 -6.64 0.56 -10.51
C THR A 70 -6.34 -0.87 -10.04
N LEU A 71 -6.83 -1.89 -10.76
CA LEU A 71 -6.75 -3.32 -10.38
C LEU A 71 -5.35 -3.75 -9.93
N SER A 72 -4.31 -3.38 -10.66
CA SER A 72 -2.92 -3.76 -10.38
C SER A 72 -2.37 -3.26 -9.04
N TYR A 73 -3.01 -2.26 -8.44
CA TYR A 73 -2.63 -1.66 -7.15
C TYR A 73 -3.63 -1.98 -6.03
N ARG A 74 -4.70 -2.74 -6.32
CA ARG A 74 -5.71 -3.13 -5.33
C ARG A 74 -5.09 -4.04 -4.27
N SER A 75 -5.51 -3.84 -3.03
CA SER A 75 -5.13 -4.69 -1.90
C SER A 75 -5.98 -5.97 -1.82
N PRO A 76 -5.56 -6.97 -1.04
CA PRO A 76 -6.33 -8.21 -0.86
C PRO A 76 -7.77 -7.99 -0.41
N GLU A 77 -8.02 -7.05 0.52
CA GLU A 77 -9.37 -6.72 0.97
C GLU A 77 -10.23 -6.00 -0.09
N MET A 78 -9.64 -5.49 -1.16
CA MET A 78 -10.38 -4.93 -2.31
C MET A 78 -10.75 -6.01 -3.35
N VAL A 79 -10.05 -7.15 -3.37
CA VAL A 79 -10.35 -8.26 -4.29
C VAL A 79 -11.15 -9.39 -3.63
N ASP A 80 -11.04 -9.52 -2.30
CA ASP A 80 -11.81 -10.46 -1.47
C ASP A 80 -12.65 -9.69 -0.45
N LEU A 81 -13.84 -9.25 -0.88
CA LEU A 81 -14.77 -8.50 -0.02
C LEU A 81 -15.38 -9.35 1.10
N TYR A 82 -15.25 -10.68 1.03
CA TYR A 82 -15.79 -11.62 2.00
C TYR A 82 -14.80 -11.92 3.14
N CYS A 83 -13.55 -11.45 3.06
CA CYS A 83 -12.59 -11.58 4.14
C CYS A 83 -12.96 -10.75 5.40
N GLY A 84 -14.00 -9.91 5.31
CA GLY A 84 -14.55 -9.13 6.42
C GLY A 84 -13.68 -7.97 6.86
N LYS A 85 -12.63 -7.64 6.10
CA LYS A 85 -11.70 -6.57 6.47
C LYS A 85 -12.11 -5.23 5.89
N PRO A 86 -11.99 -4.15 6.68
CA PRO A 86 -12.30 -2.82 6.18
C PRO A 86 -11.25 -2.35 5.17
N ILE A 87 -11.73 -1.67 4.13
CA ILE A 87 -10.91 -1.00 3.12
C ILE A 87 -10.70 0.44 3.60
N GLY A 88 -9.45 0.79 3.87
CA GLY A 88 -9.08 2.03 4.53
C GLY A 88 -7.66 2.48 4.18
N THR A 89 -7.01 3.23 5.07
CA THR A 89 -5.65 3.74 4.85
C THR A 89 -4.60 2.63 4.62
N LYS A 90 -4.86 1.41 5.10
CA LYS A 90 -4.00 0.25 4.85
C LYS A 90 -3.96 -0.18 3.38
N SER A 91 -5.01 0.11 2.61
CA SER A 91 -5.03 -0.17 1.17
C SER A 91 -4.06 0.75 0.41
N ASP A 92 -3.85 2.00 0.87
CA ASP A 92 -2.82 2.89 0.33
C ASP A 92 -1.40 2.38 0.66
N THR A 93 -1.18 1.82 1.86
CA THR A 93 0.10 1.19 2.23
C THR A 93 0.44 0.03 1.29
N TRP A 94 -0.54 -0.82 0.96
CA TRP A 94 -0.36 -1.87 -0.03
C TRP A 94 0.03 -1.31 -1.40
N ALA A 95 -0.71 -0.30 -1.88
CA ALA A 95 -0.44 0.34 -3.16
C ALA A 95 0.96 0.97 -3.21
N MET A 96 1.47 1.53 -2.11
CA MET A 96 2.86 2.00 -2.00
C MET A 96 3.87 0.86 -2.17
N GLY A 97 3.62 -0.32 -1.62
CA GLY A 97 4.45 -1.50 -1.85
C GLY A 97 4.43 -1.98 -3.31
N VAL A 98 3.28 -1.90 -3.99
CA VAL A 98 3.16 -2.14 -5.44
C VAL A 98 3.98 -1.13 -6.24
N MET A 99 3.84 0.15 -5.91
CA MET A 99 4.54 1.26 -6.54
C MET A 99 6.07 1.15 -6.38
N LEU A 100 6.56 0.84 -5.17
CA LEU A 100 7.99 0.68 -4.92
C LEU A 100 8.58 -0.45 -5.78
N TYR A 101 7.89 -1.57 -5.90
CA TYR A 101 8.30 -2.65 -6.80
C TYR A 101 8.32 -2.21 -8.26
N LYS A 102 7.29 -1.49 -8.73
CA LYS A 102 7.23 -0.99 -10.10
C LYS A 102 8.39 -0.03 -10.39
N LEU A 103 8.79 0.80 -9.43
CA LEU A 103 9.96 1.68 -9.55
C LEU A 103 11.28 0.90 -9.59
N CYS A 104 11.39 -0.21 -8.86
CA CYS A 104 12.60 -1.02 -8.81
C CYS A 104 12.79 -1.93 -10.03
N TYR A 105 11.70 -2.49 -10.56
CA TYR A 105 11.73 -3.58 -11.55
C TYR A 105 11.01 -3.24 -12.86
N PHE A 106 10.40 -2.07 -12.97
CA PHE A 106 9.67 -1.60 -14.16
C PHE A 106 8.51 -2.51 -14.61
N CYS A 107 8.10 -3.45 -13.75
CA CYS A 107 6.97 -4.35 -13.96
C CYS A 107 6.08 -4.37 -12.70
N LEU A 108 4.87 -4.90 -12.84
CA LEU A 108 3.93 -5.03 -11.72
C LEU A 108 4.10 -6.40 -11.05
N PRO A 109 4.03 -6.49 -9.71
CA PRO A 109 4.22 -7.74 -8.97
C PRO A 109 3.15 -8.80 -9.26
N PHE A 110 1.91 -8.36 -9.50
CA PHE A 110 0.74 -9.20 -9.68
C PHE A 110 0.07 -9.04 -11.06
N GLY A 111 0.63 -8.16 -11.91
CA GLY A 111 -0.03 -7.74 -13.16
C GLY A 111 -1.46 -7.24 -12.91
N GLU A 112 -2.42 -7.88 -13.57
CA GLU A 112 -3.87 -7.66 -13.39
C GLU A 112 -4.57 -8.90 -12.79
N SER A 113 -3.85 -9.78 -12.09
CA SER A 113 -4.41 -11.01 -11.53
C SER A 113 -4.93 -10.80 -10.11
N ALA A 114 -6.25 -10.72 -9.95
CA ALA A 114 -6.92 -10.70 -8.64
C ALA A 114 -6.54 -11.91 -7.77
N MET A 115 -6.35 -13.08 -8.39
CA MET A 115 -5.95 -14.30 -7.70
C MET A 115 -4.49 -14.22 -7.18
N ALA A 116 -3.59 -13.58 -7.94
CA ALA A 116 -2.21 -13.35 -7.47
C ALA A 116 -2.18 -12.33 -6.31
N ILE A 117 -3.00 -11.29 -6.39
CA ILE A 117 -3.20 -10.31 -5.31
C ILE A 117 -3.72 -11.00 -4.04
N GLN A 118 -4.80 -11.78 -4.16
CA GLN A 118 -5.43 -12.47 -3.03
C GLN A 118 -4.45 -13.44 -2.33
N ASN A 119 -3.66 -14.17 -3.10
CA ASN A 119 -2.66 -15.12 -2.57
C ASN A 119 -1.34 -14.45 -2.15
N GLY A 120 -1.15 -13.16 -2.42
CA GLY A 120 0.14 -12.48 -2.25
C GLY A 120 1.27 -13.12 -3.08
N ALA A 121 0.93 -13.75 -4.21
CA ALA A 121 1.85 -14.54 -5.01
C ALA A 121 2.59 -13.65 -6.03
N PHE A 122 3.87 -13.38 -5.77
CA PHE A 122 4.78 -12.68 -6.69
C PHE A 122 6.22 -13.20 -6.52
N SER A 123 7.10 -12.83 -7.44
CA SER A 123 8.53 -13.14 -7.38
C SER A 123 9.34 -11.92 -7.77
N PHE A 124 10.52 -11.75 -7.16
CA PHE A 124 11.47 -10.74 -7.61
C PHE A 124 12.20 -11.22 -8.88
N PRO A 125 12.32 -10.38 -9.93
CA PRO A 125 13.18 -10.66 -11.07
C PRO A 125 14.65 -10.84 -10.64
N ASN A 126 15.41 -11.61 -11.41
CA ASN A 126 16.85 -11.77 -11.18
C ASN A 126 17.63 -10.48 -11.43
N GLU A 127 17.12 -9.63 -12.33
CA GLU A 127 17.71 -8.33 -12.67
C GLU A 127 16.61 -7.24 -12.72
N PRO A 128 16.91 -5.99 -12.30
CA PRO A 128 18.14 -5.56 -11.62
C PRO A 128 18.28 -6.12 -10.20
N HIS A 129 19.50 -6.45 -9.78
CA HIS A 129 19.75 -6.90 -8.40
C HIS A 129 19.58 -5.75 -7.39
N HIS A 130 18.62 -5.89 -6.49
CA HIS A 130 18.38 -4.98 -5.37
C HIS A 130 18.77 -5.62 -4.03
N PRO A 131 19.18 -4.81 -3.03
CA PRO A 131 19.53 -5.33 -1.70
C PRO A 131 18.32 -5.98 -1.02
N ASP A 132 18.58 -6.99 -0.20
CA ASP A 132 17.52 -7.73 0.48
C ASP A 132 16.73 -6.86 1.48
N SER A 133 17.33 -5.78 1.99
CA SER A 133 16.62 -4.77 2.78
C SER A 133 15.49 -4.10 1.98
N LEU A 134 15.72 -3.80 0.70
CA LEU A 134 14.70 -3.22 -0.19
C LEU A 134 13.62 -4.24 -0.54
N LYS A 135 14.02 -5.48 -0.87
CA LYS A 135 13.08 -6.59 -1.09
C LYS A 135 12.23 -6.85 0.15
N THR A 136 12.84 -6.74 1.33
CA THR A 136 12.16 -6.86 2.62
C THR A 136 11.15 -5.75 2.82
N VAL A 137 11.48 -4.48 2.56
CA VAL A 137 10.50 -3.37 2.62
C VAL A 137 9.35 -3.60 1.66
N ILE A 138 9.61 -3.95 0.39
CA ILE A 138 8.56 -4.25 -0.60
C ILE A 138 7.65 -5.38 -0.12
N SER A 139 8.22 -6.38 0.55
CA SER A 139 7.47 -7.50 1.10
C SER A 139 6.70 -7.09 2.36
N ILE A 140 7.29 -6.33 3.28
CA ILE A 140 6.69 -5.87 4.55
C ILE A 140 5.53 -4.90 4.31
N GLU A 141 5.68 -3.93 3.40
CA GLU A 141 4.61 -3.00 2.99
C GLU A 141 3.42 -3.74 2.34
N ARG A 142 3.62 -4.99 1.93
CA ARG A 142 2.57 -5.91 1.46
C ARG A 142 2.13 -6.96 2.49
N LEU A 143 2.84 -7.10 3.62
CA LEU A 143 2.65 -8.18 4.60
C LEU A 143 2.25 -7.71 6.02
N PHE A 144 2.07 -6.42 6.28
CA PHE A 144 1.45 -5.98 7.54
C PHE A 144 0.04 -6.58 7.74
N PRO A 145 -0.37 -6.90 8.98
CA PRO A 145 -0.11 -8.19 9.62
C PRO A 145 -1.41 -8.92 9.96
N SER A 146 -2.27 -9.13 8.97
CA SER A 146 -3.45 -10.00 9.19
C SER A 146 -3.71 -11.03 8.09
N TYR A 147 -2.77 -11.23 7.14
CA TYR A 147 -3.05 -11.95 5.89
C TYR A 147 -2.19 -13.20 5.61
N SER A 148 -1.44 -13.73 6.58
CA SER A 148 -0.75 -15.02 6.39
C SER A 148 -1.24 -16.08 7.40
N PRO A 149 -1.95 -17.14 6.96
CA PRO A 149 -2.29 -18.29 7.81
C PRO A 149 -1.07 -18.95 8.47
N ARG A 150 0.09 -18.94 7.81
CA ARG A 150 1.36 -19.50 8.34
C ARG A 150 1.98 -18.71 9.50
N HIS A 151 1.51 -17.49 9.80
CA HIS A 151 2.12 -16.63 10.82
C HIS A 151 1.45 -16.73 12.20
N GLN A 152 0.32 -17.42 12.35
CA GLN A 152 -0.29 -17.67 13.66
C GLN A 152 0.61 -18.51 14.59
N GLN A 153 1.61 -19.22 14.07
CA GLN A 153 2.60 -19.98 14.86
C GLN A 153 3.84 -19.18 15.28
N MET A 154 4.13 -18.02 14.67
CA MET A 154 5.36 -17.25 14.97
C MET A 154 5.20 -16.22 16.10
N TYR A 155 3.96 -15.91 16.51
CA TYR A 155 3.68 -15.03 17.66
C TYR A 155 3.73 -15.79 18.99
N SER A 156 4.71 -16.67 19.17
CA SER A 156 5.10 -17.06 20.52
C SER A 156 5.76 -15.84 21.20
N PRO A 157 5.60 -15.64 22.52
CA PRO A 157 6.13 -14.49 23.24
C PRO A 157 7.66 -14.27 23.09
N ALA A 158 8.40 -15.25 22.57
CA ALA A 158 9.85 -15.22 22.43
C ALA A 158 10.38 -14.33 21.30
N ALA A 159 9.57 -13.98 20.28
CA ALA A 159 10.06 -13.27 19.08
C ALA A 159 9.97 -11.72 19.17
N LYS A 160 9.53 -11.16 20.30
CA LYS A 160 9.22 -9.71 20.44
C LYS A 160 10.43 -8.76 20.40
N HIS A 161 11.66 -9.26 20.29
CA HIS A 161 12.86 -8.42 20.51
C HIS A 161 13.57 -7.90 19.26
N ASN A 162 13.14 -8.19 18.03
CA ASN A 162 13.98 -7.83 16.87
C ASN A 162 13.26 -7.39 15.59
N ILE A 163 12.00 -6.95 15.67
CA ILE A 163 11.32 -6.36 14.50
C ILE A 163 11.18 -4.85 14.73
N TYR A 164 12.23 -4.11 14.35
CA TYR A 164 12.17 -2.66 14.19
C TYR A 164 11.28 -2.35 12.99
N PHE A 165 10.12 -1.77 13.24
CA PHE A 165 9.30 -1.15 12.19
C PHE A 165 9.86 0.24 11.89
N PRO A 166 10.31 0.54 10.65
CA PRO A 166 10.97 1.82 10.35
C PRO A 166 10.04 3.03 10.31
N PHE A 167 8.72 2.85 10.49
CA PHE A 167 7.73 3.95 10.38
C PHE A 167 6.97 4.28 11.66
N SER A 168 7.20 3.56 12.77
CA SER A 168 6.53 3.84 14.05
C SER A 168 7.27 4.84 14.96
N ASN A 169 8.46 5.32 14.56
CA ASN A 169 9.27 6.26 15.36
C ASN A 169 9.36 7.68 14.77
N MET A 170 8.46 8.07 13.88
CA MET A 170 8.31 9.50 13.56
C MET A 170 7.44 10.16 14.64
N GLU A 171 7.94 10.16 15.88
CA GLU A 171 7.46 11.09 16.89
C GLU A 171 7.79 12.50 16.40
N MET A 172 6.75 13.25 16.06
CA MET A 172 6.85 14.69 15.83
C MET A 172 7.38 15.34 17.11
N SER A 173 8.67 15.67 17.11
CA SER A 173 9.19 16.71 17.99
C SER A 173 8.83 18.05 17.36
N THR A 174 7.78 18.64 17.93
CA THR A 174 7.35 20.06 17.93
C THR A 174 7.80 20.98 16.81
#